data_AF-A0A4Q3N1N6-F1
#
_entry.id   AF-A0A4Q3N1N6-F1
#
_cell.length_a   1.000
_cell.length_b   1.000
_cell.length_c   1.000
_cell.angle_alpha   90.00
_cell.angle_beta   90.00
_cell.angle_gamma   90.00
#
_symmetry.space_group_name_H-M   'P 1'
#
loop_
_entity.id
_entity.type
_entity.pdbx_description
1 polymer ?
#
loop_
_entity_poly.entity_id
_entity_poly.type
_entity_poly.pdbx_seq_one_letter_code
_entity_poly.pdbx_strand_id
1 'polypeptide(L)'
;MIESTPPTQLYPKDTTLHSCQKFRHCVSHHIFKHKGEDKNVIKVEKPVITPINANTGVSSEFLTKNVAMPVTPIAPKFLDYKKDIARANIGITEVLAIKNTDNAIFRMSYRFDLGAANYKMLPIAARYLAFLSTDKYTAEQISKQFYDIACSYSLNVGTEVTTITISGLQENFDKAVSLVEHIFKGVKGNEAALEEMKKSVLKDRENSKTNKGQIMNGLTAYAQYGAKNPFNNVLTNEEVRNLKSDDLLYLIHNLNNYQHVITYYGPKDVTAIAADISKQHFIPKEFT
;
A
#
# COMPACT_ATOMS: atom_id res chain seq x y z
N MET A 1 12.75 -55.72 -40.63
CA MET A 1 13.02 -54.99 -41.89
C MET A 1 11.69 -54.39 -42.34
N ILE A 2 11.43 -53.10 -42.47
CA ILE A 2 12.15 -51.83 -42.27
C ILE A 2 11.02 -50.85 -41.90
N GLU A 3 11.16 -50.07 -40.83
CA GLU A 3 10.32 -48.90 -40.55
C GLU A 3 10.58 -47.81 -41.58
N SER A 4 9.52 -47.15 -42.06
CA SER A 4 9.65 -45.84 -42.71
C SER A 4 8.43 -44.96 -42.42
N THR A 5 8.56 -44.12 -41.41
CA THR A 5 7.75 -42.91 -41.20
C THR A 5 7.92 -41.94 -42.37
N PRO A 6 6.84 -41.37 -42.94
CA PRO A 6 6.94 -40.21 -43.81
C PRO A 6 7.07 -38.89 -43.01
N PRO A 7 7.69 -37.85 -43.60
CA PRO A 7 8.26 -36.73 -42.86
C PRO A 7 7.24 -35.65 -42.50
N THR A 8 7.44 -35.07 -41.32
CA THR A 8 6.83 -33.83 -40.85
C THR A 8 7.21 -32.68 -41.77
N GLN A 9 6.32 -32.27 -42.68
CA GLN A 9 6.46 -31.02 -43.41
C GLN A 9 5.93 -29.85 -42.57
N LEU A 10 6.86 -29.04 -42.08
CA LEU A 10 6.63 -27.70 -41.53
C LEU A 10 6.28 -26.73 -42.68
N TYR A 11 5.08 -26.16 -42.68
CA TYR A 11 4.70 -25.00 -43.50
C TYR A 11 3.83 -24.00 -42.71
N PRO A 12 3.78 -22.71 -43.10
CA PRO A 12 4.09 -21.58 -42.23
C PRO A 12 2.86 -20.85 -41.67
N LYS A 13 2.96 -20.40 -40.41
CA LYS A 13 2.12 -19.40 -39.70
C LYS A 13 0.75 -19.09 -40.35
N ASP A 14 -0.20 -19.99 -40.18
CA ASP A 14 -1.62 -19.73 -40.44
C ASP A 14 -2.18 -18.79 -39.37
N THR A 15 -2.72 -17.64 -39.80
CA THR A 15 -3.46 -16.74 -38.90
C THR A 15 -4.93 -17.14 -38.92
N THR A 16 -5.37 -17.92 -37.93
CA THR A 16 -6.78 -18.28 -37.74
C THR A 16 -7.45 -17.25 -36.83
N LEU A 17 -8.35 -16.42 -37.39
CA LEU A 17 -9.23 -15.56 -36.61
C LEU A 17 -10.53 -16.33 -36.26
N HIS A 18 -10.74 -16.61 -34.97
CA HIS A 18 -12.02 -17.10 -34.47
C HIS A 18 -12.85 -15.92 -33.95
N SER A 19 -13.90 -15.53 -34.68
CA SER A 19 -14.97 -14.70 -34.12
C SER A 19 -16.12 -15.61 -33.69
N CYS A 20 -16.37 -15.69 -32.39
CA CYS A 20 -17.47 -16.48 -31.83
C CYS A 20 -18.51 -15.52 -31.26
N GLN A 21 -19.55 -15.19 -32.03
CA GLN A 21 -20.69 -14.42 -31.54
C GLN A 21 -21.79 -15.38 -31.12
N LYS A 22 -22.29 -15.16 -29.90
CA LYS A 22 -23.24 -15.98 -29.15
C LYS A 22 -24.50 -16.28 -30.00
N PHE A 23 -24.92 -17.55 -29.95
CA PHE A 23 -26.16 -18.18 -30.45
C PHE A 23 -26.07 -19.00 -31.76
N ARG A 24 -26.08 -20.32 -31.56
CA ARG A 24 -26.40 -21.45 -32.46
C ARG A 24 -25.53 -21.67 -33.72
N HIS A 25 -24.82 -22.81 -33.70
CA HIS A 25 -24.04 -23.48 -34.76
C HIS A 25 -22.78 -22.74 -35.26
N CYS A 26 -21.61 -23.30 -34.95
CA CYS A 26 -20.33 -22.88 -35.53
C CYS A 26 -20.24 -23.38 -36.99
N VAL A 27 -20.27 -22.45 -37.94
CA VAL A 27 -19.90 -22.72 -39.34
C VAL A 27 -18.54 -22.08 -39.59
N SER A 28 -17.50 -22.90 -39.72
CA SER A 28 -16.14 -22.47 -40.04
C SER A 28 -16.02 -22.16 -41.53
N HIS A 29 -15.83 -20.87 -41.86
CA HIS A 29 -15.48 -20.44 -43.21
C HIS A 29 -13.96 -20.32 -43.35
N HIS A 30 -13.39 -21.01 -44.32
CA HIS A 30 -11.96 -20.96 -44.63
C HIS A 30 -11.73 -20.07 -45.85
N ILE A 31 -10.98 -18.98 -45.68
CA ILE A 31 -10.54 -18.12 -46.79
C ILE A 31 -9.07 -18.40 -47.07
N PHE A 32 -8.79 -18.95 -48.25
CA PHE A 32 -7.43 -19.21 -48.72
C PHE A 32 -6.89 -18.01 -49.50
N LYS A 33 -5.85 -17.36 -48.97
CA LYS A 33 -5.17 -16.25 -49.66
C LYS A 33 -3.94 -16.78 -50.41
N HIS A 34 -4.06 -17.00 -51.71
CA HIS A 34 -2.93 -17.37 -52.56
C HIS A 34 -2.14 -16.11 -52.94
N LYS A 35 -0.92 -15.94 -52.41
CA LYS A 35 0.03 -14.92 -52.89
C LYS A 35 0.77 -15.47 -54.11
N GLY A 36 0.64 -14.82 -55.26
CA GLY A 36 1.46 -15.10 -56.43
C GLY A 36 2.91 -14.63 -56.22
N GLU A 37 3.88 -15.43 -56.65
CA GLU A 37 5.30 -15.07 -56.61
C GLU A 37 5.69 -14.24 -57.83
N ASP A 38 6.33 -13.09 -57.60
CA ASP A 38 6.87 -12.23 -58.66
C ASP A 38 8.19 -12.81 -59.18
N LYS A 39 8.25 -13.09 -60.50
CA LYS A 39 9.41 -13.71 -61.15
C LYS A 39 10.46 -12.71 -61.62
N ASN A 40 10.23 -11.40 -61.47
CA ASN A 40 11.14 -10.33 -61.91
C ASN A 40 11.87 -9.65 -60.73
N VAL A 41 12.27 -10.42 -59.72
CA VAL A 41 13.08 -9.88 -58.61
C VAL A 41 14.53 -9.72 -59.06
N ILE A 42 14.95 -8.48 -59.33
CA ILE A 42 16.35 -8.13 -59.53
C ILE A 42 17.07 -8.28 -58.18
N LYS A 43 17.88 -9.34 -58.05
CA LYS A 43 18.71 -9.56 -56.85
C LYS A 43 19.88 -8.59 -56.86
N VAL A 44 19.78 -7.53 -56.06
CA VAL A 44 20.91 -6.67 -55.71
C VAL A 44 21.86 -7.47 -54.81
N GLU A 45 23.13 -7.61 -55.22
CA GLU A 45 24.13 -8.24 -54.38
C GLU A 45 24.31 -7.42 -53.10
N LYS A 46 24.17 -8.08 -51.94
CA LYS A 46 24.37 -7.41 -50.65
C LYS A 46 25.84 -7.02 -50.55
N PRO A 47 26.18 -5.74 -50.31
CA PRO A 47 27.56 -5.35 -50.09
C PRO A 47 28.11 -6.11 -48.88
N VAL A 48 29.39 -6.52 -48.95
CA VAL A 48 30.05 -7.27 -47.89
C VAL A 48 30.04 -6.41 -46.61
N ILE A 49 29.34 -6.89 -45.58
CA ILE A 49 29.31 -6.24 -44.26
C ILE A 49 30.71 -6.41 -43.68
N THR A 50 31.46 -5.31 -43.56
CA THR A 50 32.77 -5.33 -42.91
C THR A 50 32.55 -5.66 -41.42
N PRO A 51 33.14 -6.73 -40.88
CA PRO A 51 32.98 -7.07 -39.47
C PRO A 51 33.53 -5.93 -38.62
N ILE A 52 32.67 -5.31 -37.80
CA ILE A 52 33.10 -4.34 -36.80
C ILE A 52 33.68 -5.17 -35.65
N ASN A 53 35.00 -5.23 -35.55
CA ASN A 53 35.64 -5.82 -34.38
C ASN A 53 35.25 -5.00 -33.15
N ALA A 54 34.62 -5.64 -32.16
CA ALA A 54 34.38 -5.00 -30.88
C ALA A 54 35.74 -4.63 -30.29
N ASN A 55 35.95 -3.35 -30.00
CA ASN A 55 37.14 -2.78 -29.34
C ASN A 55 37.25 -3.28 -27.89
N THR A 56 37.39 -4.58 -27.72
CA THR A 56 37.51 -5.30 -26.46
C THR A 56 38.90 -5.02 -25.89
N GLY A 57 39.00 -3.97 -25.08
CA GLY A 57 40.25 -3.51 -24.46
C GLY A 57 40.57 -2.03 -24.67
N VAL A 58 39.77 -1.29 -25.44
CA VAL A 58 39.98 0.14 -25.69
C VAL A 58 38.93 0.95 -24.94
N SER A 59 39.36 1.69 -23.92
CA SER A 59 38.51 2.63 -23.19
C SER A 59 38.55 4.00 -23.86
N SER A 60 37.39 4.64 -24.04
CA SER A 60 37.35 6.02 -24.48
C SER A 60 37.95 6.94 -23.43
N GLU A 61 38.46 8.11 -23.82
CA GLU A 61 38.95 9.11 -22.86
C GLU A 61 37.87 9.48 -21.83
N PHE A 62 36.59 9.49 -22.24
CA PHE A 62 35.46 9.74 -21.36
C PHE A 62 35.31 8.65 -20.29
N LEU A 63 35.38 7.38 -20.67
CA LEU A 63 35.28 6.26 -19.74
C LEU A 63 36.48 6.24 -18.78
N THR A 64 37.69 6.47 -19.29
CA THR A 64 38.92 6.55 -18.48
C THR A 64 38.84 7.69 -17.47
N LYS A 65 38.33 8.86 -17.88
CA LYS A 65 38.12 10.00 -16.97
C LYS A 65 37.09 9.68 -15.87
N ASN A 66 35.97 9.04 -16.21
CA ASN A 66 34.94 8.69 -15.23
C ASN A 66 35.41 7.62 -14.23
N VAL A 67 36.12 6.59 -14.68
CA VAL A 67 36.65 5.53 -13.79
C VAL A 67 37.74 6.09 -12.87
N ALA A 68 38.52 7.06 -13.33
CA ALA A 68 39.55 7.74 -12.54
C ALA A 68 38.99 8.82 -11.61
N MET A 69 37.68 9.13 -11.65
CA MET A 69 37.10 10.11 -10.72
C MET A 69 37.20 9.58 -9.29
N PRO A 70 37.85 10.32 -8.37
CA PRO A 70 37.95 9.89 -6.99
C PRO A 70 36.55 9.86 -6.38
N VAL A 71 36.16 8.69 -5.87
CA VAL A 71 34.93 8.54 -5.09
C VAL A 71 35.27 8.90 -3.65
N THR A 72 34.61 9.92 -3.10
CA THR A 72 34.68 10.18 -1.66
C THR A 72 34.02 9.03 -0.92
N PRO A 73 34.73 8.27 -0.06
CA PRO A 73 34.12 7.20 0.70
C PRO A 73 32.96 7.74 1.54
N ILE A 74 31.79 7.11 1.43
CA ILE A 74 30.64 7.49 2.25
C ILE A 74 30.97 7.10 3.69
N ALA A 75 31.13 8.09 4.57
CA ALA A 75 31.32 7.85 5.99
C ALA A 75 29.97 7.48 6.66
N PRO A 76 29.95 6.49 7.57
CA PRO A 76 28.75 6.17 8.34
C PRO A 76 28.37 7.37 9.23
N LYS A 77 27.14 7.85 9.09
CA LYS A 77 26.56 8.81 10.03
C LYS A 77 25.75 8.02 11.05
N PHE A 78 26.21 8.05 12.30
CA PHE A 78 25.48 7.46 13.41
C PHE A 78 24.51 8.49 13.98
N LEU A 79 23.25 8.11 14.12
CA LEU A 79 22.21 8.95 14.73
C LEU A 79 22.36 8.94 16.25
N ASP A 80 22.36 10.12 16.86
CA ASP A 80 22.21 10.34 18.30
C ASP A 80 20.77 10.74 18.58
N TYR A 81 19.92 9.78 18.95
CA TYR A 81 18.48 10.02 19.19
C TYR A 81 18.18 11.03 20.32
N LYS A 82 19.15 11.37 21.17
CA LYS A 82 18.97 12.39 22.20
C LYS A 82 19.22 13.80 21.65
N LYS A 83 20.08 13.93 20.65
CA LYS A 83 20.43 15.21 20.02
C LYS A 83 19.65 15.47 18.74
N ASP A 84 19.43 14.43 17.94
CA ASP A 84 18.89 14.54 16.58
C ASP A 84 17.36 14.55 16.54
N ILE A 85 16.70 14.21 17.65
CA ILE A 85 15.23 14.28 17.79
C ILE A 85 14.89 15.36 18.80
N ALA A 86 14.21 16.39 18.34
CA ALA A 86 13.68 17.44 19.20
C ALA A 86 12.44 16.92 19.94
N ARG A 87 12.31 17.28 21.23
CA ARG A 87 11.25 16.76 22.10
C ARG A 87 10.49 17.90 22.76
N ALA A 88 9.18 17.75 22.85
CA ALA A 88 8.31 18.59 23.66
C ALA A 88 7.22 17.71 24.28
N ASN A 89 6.45 18.27 25.21
CA ASN A 89 5.30 17.59 25.80
C ASN A 89 4.03 18.41 25.56
N ILE A 90 2.93 17.71 25.31
CA ILE A 90 1.58 18.28 25.33
C ILE A 90 0.78 17.49 26.37
N GLY A 91 0.47 18.11 27.50
CA GLY A 91 -0.11 17.39 28.63
C GLY A 91 0.78 16.22 29.06
N ILE A 92 0.23 15.01 29.01
CA ILE A 92 0.92 13.75 29.36
C ILE A 92 1.54 13.01 28.16
N THR A 93 1.45 13.58 26.95
CA THR A 93 1.94 12.99 25.70
C THR A 93 3.27 13.61 25.27
N GLU A 94 4.22 12.77 24.88
CA GLU A 94 5.49 13.21 24.27
C GLU A 94 5.31 13.50 22.76
N VAL A 95 5.93 14.59 22.31
CA VAL A 95 6.05 14.97 20.90
C VAL A 95 7.51 14.85 20.47
N LEU A 96 7.75 13.99 19.49
CA LEU A 96 9.06 13.78 18.87
C LEU A 96 9.05 14.43 17.48
N ALA A 97 9.92 15.42 17.25
CA ALA A 97 9.97 16.15 16.00
C ALA A 97 11.36 16.13 15.35
N ILE A 98 11.37 15.97 14.03
CA ILE A 98 12.54 16.19 13.18
C ILE A 98 12.15 17.26 12.15
N LYS A 99 12.97 18.31 12.03
CA LYS A 99 12.70 19.39 11.08
C LYS A 99 13.03 18.92 9.66
N ASN A 100 12.05 19.01 8.77
CA ASN A 100 12.23 18.83 7.34
C ASN A 100 12.83 20.11 6.74
N THR A 101 14.07 20.03 6.26
CA THR A 101 14.77 21.14 5.62
C THR A 101 14.69 21.10 4.09
N ASP A 102 14.15 20.01 3.53
CA ASP A 102 14.23 19.72 2.10
C ASP A 102 13.02 20.27 1.35
N ASN A 103 11.84 20.27 1.98
CA ASN A 103 10.60 20.74 1.37
C ASN A 103 9.53 21.11 2.40
N ALA A 104 8.43 21.67 1.92
CA ALA A 104 7.30 22.14 2.74
C ALA A 104 6.28 21.04 3.10
N ILE A 105 6.64 19.75 3.02
CA ILE A 105 5.74 18.63 3.34
C ILE A 105 5.91 18.25 4.81
N PHE A 106 4.78 17.99 5.46
CA PHE A 106 4.75 17.39 6.78
C PHE A 106 4.25 15.95 6.74
N ARG A 107 4.71 15.17 7.72
CA ARG A 107 4.19 13.86 8.08
C ARG A 107 4.14 13.78 9.59
N MET A 108 2.95 13.57 10.13
CA MET A 108 2.72 13.40 11.56
C MET A 108 2.10 12.03 11.81
N SER A 109 2.33 11.47 12.99
CA SER A 109 1.61 10.29 13.43
C SER A 109 1.26 10.32 14.91
N TYR A 110 0.09 9.79 15.24
CA TYR A 110 -0.28 9.38 16.59
C TYR A 110 0.00 7.88 16.70
N ARG A 111 1.00 7.51 17.50
CA ARG A 111 1.47 6.13 17.64
C ARG A 111 1.06 5.58 19.00
N PHE A 112 0.15 4.60 18.98
CA PHE A 112 -0.38 3.90 20.15
C PHE A 112 0.33 2.55 20.32
N ASP A 113 0.77 2.23 21.54
CA ASP A 113 1.34 0.92 21.90
C ASP A 113 0.24 -0.12 22.16
N LEU A 114 -0.68 -0.24 21.19
CA LEU A 114 -1.74 -1.24 21.15
C LEU A 114 -2.03 -1.64 19.72
N GLY A 115 -2.33 -2.92 19.48
CA GLY A 115 -2.62 -3.43 18.14
C GLY A 115 -3.60 -4.60 18.14
N ALA A 116 -3.60 -5.35 17.04
CA ALA A 116 -4.48 -6.50 16.83
C ALA A 116 -4.29 -7.61 17.88
N ALA A 117 -3.10 -7.72 18.48
CA ALA A 117 -2.83 -8.66 19.56
C ALA A 117 -3.56 -8.29 20.85
N ASN A 118 -3.76 -7.00 21.11
CA ASN A 118 -4.49 -6.49 22.26
C ASN A 118 -6.01 -6.48 21.99
N TYR A 119 -6.42 -5.98 20.83
CA TYR A 119 -7.82 -5.81 20.45
C TYR A 119 -8.09 -6.38 19.05
N LYS A 120 -8.62 -7.61 18.99
CA LYS A 120 -8.92 -8.31 17.73
C LYS A 120 -9.93 -7.58 16.82
N MET A 121 -10.76 -6.73 17.40
CA MET A 121 -11.75 -5.92 16.67
C MET A 121 -11.15 -4.67 16.03
N LEU A 122 -10.01 -4.18 16.52
CA LEU A 122 -9.42 -2.92 16.06
C LEU A 122 -9.04 -2.92 14.57
N PRO A 123 -8.47 -4.00 13.98
CA PRO A 123 -8.25 -4.06 12.53
C PRO A 123 -9.55 -3.99 11.72
N ILE A 124 -10.66 -4.53 12.27
CA ILE A 124 -11.97 -4.48 11.62
C ILE A 124 -12.55 -3.07 11.72
N ALA A 125 -12.41 -2.41 12.87
CA ALA A 125 -12.80 -1.01 13.05
C ALA A 125 -12.05 -0.09 12.08
N ALA A 126 -10.74 -0.31 11.89
CA ALA A 126 -9.95 0.45 10.92
C ALA A 126 -10.40 0.23 9.46
N ARG A 127 -10.76 -1.00 9.08
CA ARG A 127 -11.37 -1.27 7.76
C ARG A 127 -12.73 -0.59 7.61
N TYR A 128 -13.52 -0.59 8.67
CA TYR A 128 -14.86 -0.03 8.68
C TYR A 128 -14.86 1.49 8.52
N LEU A 129 -13.87 2.17 9.13
CA LEU A 129 -13.69 3.63 9.09
C LEU A 129 -13.81 4.23 7.69
N ALA A 130 -13.31 3.54 6.66
CA ALA A 130 -13.35 4.01 5.27
C ALA A 130 -14.76 4.17 4.70
N PHE A 131 -15.77 3.53 5.30
CA PHE A 131 -17.17 3.58 4.86
C PHE A 131 -18.05 4.50 5.71
N LEU A 132 -17.48 5.15 6.71
CA LEU A 132 -18.23 5.94 7.68
C LEU A 132 -18.37 7.39 7.23
N SER A 133 -19.54 7.93 7.49
CA SER A 133 -19.82 9.35 7.40
C SER A 133 -19.69 10.00 8.78
N THR A 134 -19.62 11.33 8.79
CA THR A 134 -19.78 12.14 10.00
C THR A 134 -21.13 12.85 9.97
N ASP A 135 -21.41 13.66 10.98
CA ASP A 135 -22.52 14.62 10.95
C ASP A 135 -22.45 15.62 9.79
N LYS A 136 -21.25 15.97 9.34
CA LYS A 136 -21.04 17.01 8.32
C LYS A 136 -20.72 16.47 6.92
N TYR A 137 -20.05 15.33 6.82
CA TYR A 137 -19.50 14.83 5.56
C TYR A 137 -19.82 13.36 5.33
N THR A 138 -20.17 12.99 4.10
CA THR A 138 -20.16 11.58 3.65
C THR A 138 -18.72 11.05 3.52
N ALA A 139 -18.55 9.74 3.41
CA ALA A 139 -17.23 9.11 3.21
C ALA A 139 -16.53 9.64 1.94
N GLU A 140 -17.28 9.82 0.86
CA GLU A 140 -16.79 10.38 -0.41
C GLU A 140 -16.40 11.86 -0.24
N GLN A 141 -17.20 12.63 0.50
CA GLN A 141 -16.90 14.02 0.79
C GLN A 141 -15.65 14.18 1.65
N ILE A 142 -15.43 13.31 2.65
CA ILE A 142 -14.19 13.29 3.44
C ILE A 142 -12.97 13.13 2.52
N SER A 143 -13.02 12.16 1.60
CA SER A 143 -11.93 11.92 0.64
C SER A 143 -11.67 13.15 -0.23
N LYS A 144 -12.74 13.83 -0.67
CA LYS A 144 -12.64 15.08 -1.42
C LYS A 144 -12.04 16.23 -0.59
N GLN A 145 -12.42 16.39 0.68
CA GLN A 145 -11.86 17.43 1.54
C GLN A 145 -10.34 17.30 1.69
N PHE A 146 -9.83 16.07 1.86
CA PHE A 146 -8.39 15.81 1.93
C PHE A 146 -7.68 16.08 0.60
N TYR A 147 -8.29 15.67 -0.51
CA TYR A 147 -7.78 15.96 -1.85
C TYR A 147 -7.65 17.47 -2.12
N ASP A 148 -8.67 18.25 -1.77
CA ASP A 148 -8.72 19.69 -1.99
C ASP A 148 -7.59 20.44 -1.25
N ILE A 149 -7.11 19.91 -0.12
CA ILE A 149 -6.00 20.48 0.67
C ILE A 149 -4.65 19.77 0.43
N ALA A 150 -4.57 18.89 -0.57
CA ALA A 150 -3.39 18.08 -0.88
C ALA A 150 -2.82 17.35 0.37
N CYS A 151 -3.71 16.81 1.21
CA CYS A 151 -3.35 16.03 2.38
C CYS A 151 -3.98 14.64 2.34
N SER A 152 -3.55 13.77 3.23
CA SER A 152 -4.10 12.45 3.42
C SER A 152 -4.00 12.03 4.88
N TYR A 153 -4.85 11.07 5.26
CA TYR A 153 -4.73 10.38 6.54
C TYR A 153 -4.91 8.87 6.35
N SER A 154 -4.39 8.10 7.29
CA SER A 154 -4.64 6.66 7.36
C SER A 154 -4.65 6.17 8.81
N LEU A 155 -5.43 5.13 9.07
CA LEU A 155 -5.40 4.37 10.32
C LEU A 155 -4.82 2.97 10.03
N ASN A 156 -3.62 2.72 10.55
CA ASN A 156 -2.92 1.47 10.33
C ASN A 156 -2.85 0.70 11.65
N VAL A 157 -3.40 -0.50 11.69
CA VAL A 157 -3.38 -1.38 12.86
C VAL A 157 -2.42 -2.52 12.60
N GLY A 158 -1.27 -2.49 13.26
CA GLY A 158 -0.31 -3.59 13.30
C GLY A 158 -0.65 -4.59 14.41
N THR A 159 0.25 -5.55 14.62
CA THR A 159 0.11 -6.56 15.68
C THR A 159 0.13 -5.93 17.08
N GLU A 160 1.08 -5.03 17.33
CA GLU A 160 1.32 -4.44 18.65
C GLU A 160 1.18 -2.91 18.65
N VAL A 161 1.14 -2.29 17.48
CA VAL A 161 1.15 -0.84 17.32
C VAL A 161 0.04 -0.41 16.38
N THR A 162 -0.64 0.66 16.74
CA THR A 162 -1.64 1.33 15.90
C THR A 162 -1.14 2.73 15.61
N THR A 163 -1.30 3.18 14.38
CA THR A 163 -0.80 4.48 13.94
C THR A 163 -1.85 5.21 13.12
N ILE A 164 -2.24 6.39 13.58
CA ILE A 164 -2.93 7.37 12.73
C ILE A 164 -1.85 8.21 12.07
N THR A 165 -1.74 8.19 10.75
CA THR A 165 -0.79 9.03 10.00
C THR A 165 -1.54 10.17 9.33
N ILE A 166 -0.99 11.38 9.36
CA ILE A 166 -1.48 12.56 8.65
C ILE A 166 -0.30 13.14 7.86
N SER A 167 -0.49 13.43 6.57
CA SER A 167 0.58 14.01 5.76
C SER A 167 0.06 14.90 4.65
N GLY A 168 0.88 15.88 4.23
CA GLY A 168 0.53 16.81 3.16
C GLY A 168 1.38 18.09 3.21
N LEU A 169 0.88 19.17 2.60
CA LEU A 169 1.54 20.47 2.61
C LEU A 169 1.41 21.15 4.00
N GLN A 170 2.51 21.69 4.51
CA GLN A 170 2.58 22.30 5.86
C GLN A 170 1.61 23.49 6.04
N GLU A 171 1.31 24.22 4.97
CA GLU A 171 0.33 25.31 4.99
C GLU A 171 -1.10 24.85 5.29
N ASN A 172 -1.41 23.57 5.03
CA ASN A 172 -2.71 22.96 5.27
C ASN A 172 -2.76 22.11 6.54
N PHE A 173 -1.71 22.16 7.38
CA PHE A 173 -1.61 21.36 8.60
C PHE A 173 -2.83 21.50 9.50
N ASP A 174 -3.21 22.73 9.87
CA ASP A 174 -4.31 22.98 10.80
C ASP A 174 -5.64 22.42 10.26
N LYS A 175 -5.88 22.57 8.96
CA LYS A 175 -7.08 22.03 8.28
C LYS A 175 -7.07 20.50 8.28
N ALA A 176 -5.93 19.88 7.97
CA ALA A 176 -5.80 18.45 7.90
C ALA A 176 -5.99 17.78 9.28
N VAL A 177 -5.32 18.30 10.32
CA VAL A 177 -5.46 17.78 11.68
C VAL A 177 -6.87 17.97 12.19
N SER A 178 -7.46 19.17 12.03
CA SER A 178 -8.84 19.43 12.46
C SER A 178 -9.83 18.49 11.79
N LEU A 179 -9.64 18.16 10.50
CA LEU A 179 -10.48 17.21 9.78
C LEU A 179 -10.32 15.77 10.31
N VAL A 180 -9.10 15.35 10.67
CA VAL A 180 -8.89 14.04 11.30
C VAL A 180 -9.56 13.98 12.67
N GLU A 181 -9.39 14.99 13.52
CA GLU A 181 -10.05 15.04 14.83
C GLU A 181 -11.58 15.02 14.69
N HIS A 182 -12.13 15.73 13.70
CA HIS A 182 -13.56 15.69 13.36
C HIS A 182 -14.04 14.29 13.00
N ILE A 183 -13.27 13.56 12.19
CA ILE A 183 -13.60 12.18 11.79
C ILE A 183 -13.60 11.25 13.00
N PHE A 184 -12.49 11.20 13.74
CA PHE A 184 -12.35 10.25 14.85
C PHE A 184 -13.31 10.51 16.00
N LYS A 185 -13.78 11.75 16.17
CA LYS A 185 -14.82 12.10 17.14
C LYS A 185 -16.25 11.92 16.64
N GLY A 186 -16.47 12.11 15.34
CA GLY A 186 -17.80 12.33 14.77
C GLY A 186 -18.32 11.24 13.84
N VAL A 187 -17.56 10.18 13.58
CA VAL A 187 -18.01 9.08 12.70
C VAL A 187 -19.26 8.41 13.24
N LYS A 188 -20.19 8.11 12.33
CA LYS A 188 -21.48 7.49 12.60
C LYS A 188 -21.55 6.11 11.96
N GLY A 189 -22.31 5.21 12.59
CA GLY A 189 -22.50 3.86 12.10
C GLY A 189 -23.23 3.81 10.76
N ASN A 190 -22.82 2.86 9.93
CA ASN A 190 -23.43 2.50 8.65
C ASN A 190 -23.62 0.99 8.60
N GLU A 191 -24.82 0.52 8.91
CA GLU A 191 -25.08 -0.92 9.03
C GLU A 191 -25.11 -1.66 7.70
N ALA A 192 -25.54 -1.00 6.63
CA ALA A 192 -25.46 -1.57 5.30
C ALA A 192 -23.99 -1.83 4.90
N ALA A 193 -23.09 -0.89 5.17
CA ALA A 193 -21.66 -1.07 4.93
C ALA A 193 -21.04 -2.13 5.85
N LEU A 194 -21.48 -2.22 7.11
CA LEU A 194 -21.01 -3.24 8.04
C LEU A 194 -21.37 -4.64 7.55
N GLU A 195 -22.63 -4.87 7.15
CA GLU A 195 -23.06 -6.17 6.62
C GLU A 195 -22.28 -6.59 5.37
N GLU A 196 -22.02 -5.65 4.46
CA GLU A 196 -21.23 -5.94 3.26
C GLU A 196 -19.75 -6.20 3.57
N MET A 197 -19.19 -5.48 4.55
CA MET A 197 -17.85 -5.76 5.04
C MET A 197 -17.78 -7.15 5.70
N LYS A 198 -18.76 -7.54 6.53
CA LYS A 198 -18.82 -8.89 7.13
C LYS A 198 -18.83 -9.97 6.06
N LYS A 199 -19.67 -9.82 5.02
CA LYS A 199 -19.71 -10.76 3.88
C LYS A 199 -18.36 -10.83 3.16
N SER A 200 -17.72 -9.69 2.91
CA SER A 200 -16.38 -9.64 2.32
C SER A 200 -15.35 -10.39 3.16
N VAL A 201 -15.31 -10.16 4.48
CA VAL A 201 -14.39 -10.86 5.39
C VAL A 201 -14.61 -12.38 5.35
N LEU A 202 -15.86 -12.83 5.41
CA LEU A 202 -16.17 -14.26 5.35
C LEU A 202 -15.79 -14.86 3.99
N LYS A 203 -16.03 -14.14 2.90
CA LYS A 203 -15.65 -14.57 1.55
C LYS A 203 -14.14 -14.62 1.37
N ASP A 204 -13.40 -13.65 1.89
CA ASP A 204 -11.93 -13.62 1.86
C ASP A 204 -11.35 -14.84 2.58
N ARG A 205 -11.97 -15.25 3.69
CA ARG A 205 -11.57 -16.45 4.43
C ARG A 205 -11.85 -17.74 3.65
N GLU A 206 -13.01 -17.84 3.02
CA GLU A 206 -13.33 -18.97 2.14
C GLU A 206 -12.33 -19.07 0.98
N ASN A 207 -12.01 -17.94 0.34
CA ASN A 207 -11.02 -17.88 -0.73
C ASN A 207 -9.60 -18.21 -0.23
N SER A 208 -9.25 -17.80 0.99
CA SER A 208 -7.94 -18.07 1.57
C SER A 208 -7.68 -19.56 1.79
N LYS A 209 -8.73 -20.36 2.02
CA LYS A 209 -8.62 -21.82 2.14
C LYS A 209 -8.19 -22.53 0.86
N THR A 210 -8.35 -21.90 -0.30
CA THR A 210 -7.91 -22.44 -1.60
C THR A 210 -6.64 -21.76 -2.11
N ASN A 211 -6.14 -20.75 -1.40
CA ASN A 211 -4.93 -20.02 -1.76
C ASN A 211 -3.69 -20.69 -1.15
N LYS A 212 -2.84 -21.28 -2.00
CA LYS A 212 -1.62 -21.99 -1.57
C LYS A 212 -0.67 -21.11 -0.73
N GLY A 213 -0.56 -19.81 -1.04
CA GLY A 213 0.28 -18.89 -0.27
C GLY A 213 -0.27 -18.66 1.15
N GLN A 214 -1.59 -18.48 1.28
CA GLN A 214 -2.23 -18.32 2.59
C GLN A 214 -2.17 -19.61 3.42
N ILE A 215 -2.34 -20.77 2.79
CA ILE A 215 -2.17 -22.07 3.45
C ILE A 215 -0.74 -22.22 3.96
N MET A 216 0.27 -21.90 3.14
CA MET A 216 1.67 -21.98 3.52
C MET A 216 1.99 -21.03 4.69
N ASN A 217 1.45 -19.81 4.69
CA ASN A 217 1.60 -18.87 5.81
C ASN A 217 1.00 -19.44 7.10
N GLY A 218 -0.20 -20.02 7.03
CA GLY A 218 -0.85 -20.66 8.17
C GLY A 218 -0.08 -21.86 8.71
N LEU A 219 0.42 -22.74 7.83
CA LEU A 219 1.26 -23.88 8.22
C LEU A 219 2.57 -23.44 8.86
N THR A 220 3.21 -22.41 8.31
CA THR A 220 4.45 -21.85 8.85
C THR A 220 4.24 -21.27 10.24
N ALA A 221 3.16 -20.48 10.43
CA ALA A 221 2.81 -19.95 11.74
C ALA A 221 2.48 -21.06 12.75
N TYR A 222 1.77 -22.11 12.32
CA TYR A 222 1.50 -23.26 13.18
C TYR A 222 2.77 -24.02 13.56
N ALA A 223 3.69 -24.23 12.62
CA ALA A 223 4.97 -24.89 12.91
C ALA A 223 5.85 -24.09 13.88
N GLN A 224 5.81 -22.76 13.80
CA GLN A 224 6.60 -21.87 14.66
C GLN A 224 6.01 -21.69 16.06
N TYR A 225 4.69 -21.51 16.17
CA TYR A 225 4.04 -21.07 17.42
C TYR A 225 3.01 -22.06 17.97
N GLY A 226 2.67 -23.11 17.22
CA GLY A 226 1.67 -24.12 17.58
C GLY A 226 0.23 -23.69 17.28
N ALA A 227 -0.70 -24.33 17.99
CA ALA A 227 -2.14 -24.20 17.75
C ALA A 227 -2.72 -22.80 17.99
N LYS A 228 -2.08 -21.99 18.83
CA LYS A 228 -2.41 -20.58 19.04
C LYS A 228 -1.26 -19.74 18.49
N ASN A 229 -1.51 -18.97 17.44
CA ASN A 229 -0.45 -18.26 16.73
C ASN A 229 -0.95 -16.92 16.16
N PRO A 230 -0.05 -16.01 15.76
CA PRO A 230 -0.44 -14.70 15.23
C PRO A 230 -1.34 -14.79 13.98
N PHE A 231 -1.23 -15.86 13.19
CA PHE A 231 -2.05 -16.04 11.99
C PHE A 231 -3.53 -16.33 12.33
N ASN A 232 -3.80 -17.07 13.41
CA ASN A 232 -5.16 -17.38 13.85
C ASN A 232 -5.66 -16.52 15.02
N ASN A 233 -4.89 -15.51 15.45
CA ASN A 233 -5.28 -14.54 16.46
C ASN A 233 -6.22 -13.46 15.89
N VAL A 234 -7.36 -13.89 15.36
CA VAL A 234 -8.38 -13.03 14.72
C VAL A 234 -9.76 -13.38 15.25
N LEU A 235 -10.76 -12.54 14.96
CA LEU A 235 -12.16 -12.87 15.24
C LEU A 235 -12.57 -14.15 14.51
N THR A 236 -13.30 -15.05 15.16
CA THR A 236 -13.94 -16.21 14.55
C THR A 236 -15.01 -15.79 13.53
N ASN A 237 -15.47 -16.73 12.70
CA ASN A 237 -16.55 -16.44 11.75
C ASN A 237 -17.87 -16.08 12.46
N GLU A 238 -18.13 -16.64 13.64
CA GLU A 238 -19.30 -16.30 14.44
C GLU A 238 -19.20 -14.89 15.03
N GLU A 239 -18.05 -14.55 15.63
CA GLU A 239 -17.78 -13.20 16.13
C GLU A 239 -17.92 -12.16 15.01
N VAL A 240 -17.41 -12.44 13.79
CA VAL A 240 -17.58 -11.53 12.63
C VAL A 240 -19.06 -11.32 12.29
N ARG A 241 -19.89 -12.38 12.29
CA ARG A 241 -21.33 -12.23 12.01
C ARG A 241 -22.04 -11.39 13.08
N ASN A 242 -21.62 -11.54 14.33
CA ASN A 242 -22.24 -10.87 15.48
C ASN A 242 -21.68 -9.47 15.76
N LEU A 243 -20.71 -8.97 14.99
CA LEU A 243 -20.19 -7.61 15.14
C LEU A 243 -21.31 -6.57 15.03
N LYS A 244 -21.26 -5.55 15.89
CA LYS A 244 -22.15 -4.40 15.85
C LYS A 244 -21.36 -3.13 15.51
N SER A 245 -22.01 -2.18 14.84
CA SER A 245 -21.37 -0.91 14.52
C SER A 245 -20.92 -0.18 15.79
N ASP A 246 -21.78 -0.14 16.80
CA ASP A 246 -21.49 0.51 18.09
C ASP A 246 -20.19 0.01 18.74
N ASP A 247 -19.92 -1.30 18.69
CA ASP A 247 -18.68 -1.88 19.25
C ASP A 247 -17.43 -1.38 18.50
N LEU A 248 -17.53 -1.26 17.16
CA LEU A 248 -16.43 -0.76 16.32
C LEU A 248 -16.24 0.75 16.46
N LEU A 249 -17.34 1.51 16.53
CA LEU A 249 -17.32 2.96 16.75
C LEU A 249 -16.74 3.30 18.11
N TYR A 250 -17.08 2.53 19.15
CA TYR A 250 -16.50 2.69 20.47
C TYR A 250 -14.97 2.65 20.43
N LEU A 251 -14.38 1.70 19.69
CA LEU A 251 -12.92 1.62 19.55
C LEU A 251 -12.34 2.83 18.82
N ILE A 252 -13.01 3.34 17.78
CA ILE A 252 -12.54 4.51 17.02
C ILE A 252 -12.61 5.78 17.88
N HIS A 253 -13.74 6.01 18.54
CA HIS A 253 -13.98 7.21 19.36
C HIS A 253 -13.07 7.29 20.58
N ASN A 254 -12.68 6.14 21.15
CA ASN A 254 -11.85 6.08 22.35
C ASN A 254 -10.35 5.92 22.07
N LEU A 255 -9.92 5.90 20.80
CA LEU A 255 -8.51 5.64 20.48
C LEU A 255 -7.57 6.67 21.12
N ASN A 256 -7.96 7.95 21.16
CA ASN A 256 -7.18 9.03 21.78
C ASN A 256 -7.08 8.93 23.32
N ASN A 257 -7.87 8.06 23.97
CA ASN A 257 -7.80 7.86 25.42
C ASN A 257 -6.64 6.95 25.85
N TYR A 258 -6.07 6.21 24.91
CA TYR A 258 -4.93 5.35 25.17
C TYR A 258 -3.61 6.11 25.07
N GLN A 259 -2.61 5.61 25.78
CA GLN A 259 -1.25 6.16 25.73
C GLN A 259 -0.72 6.16 24.29
N HIS A 260 -0.22 7.32 23.86
CA HIS A 260 0.38 7.48 22.56
C HIS A 260 1.54 8.48 22.59
N VAL A 261 2.38 8.38 21.56
CA VAL A 261 3.45 9.34 21.26
C VAL A 261 3.13 10.01 19.93
N ILE A 262 3.37 11.31 19.84
CA ILE A 262 3.17 12.06 18.60
C ILE A 262 4.52 12.20 17.92
N THR A 263 4.64 11.71 16.68
CA THR A 263 5.86 11.89 15.88
C THR A 263 5.58 12.89 14.77
N TYR A 264 6.50 13.80 14.50
CA TYR A 264 6.38 14.79 13.44
C TYR A 264 7.67 14.91 12.64
N TYR A 265 7.53 14.92 11.32
CA TYR A 265 8.56 15.30 10.38
C TYR A 265 8.01 16.40 9.47
N GLY A 266 8.55 17.61 9.54
CA GLY A 266 8.05 18.71 8.73
C GLY A 266 8.76 20.05 9.00
N PRO A 267 8.37 21.13 8.30
CA PRO A 267 9.12 22.39 8.31
C PRO A 267 9.14 23.13 9.65
N LYS A 268 8.17 22.89 10.53
CA LYS A 268 8.08 23.56 11.84
C LYS A 268 9.03 22.90 12.85
N ASP A 269 9.54 23.68 13.79
CA ASP A 269 10.25 23.15 14.95
C ASP A 269 9.29 22.53 15.97
N VAL A 270 9.85 21.80 16.95
CA VAL A 270 9.08 21.06 17.95
C VAL A 270 8.18 21.95 18.80
N THR A 271 8.59 23.19 19.11
CA THR A 271 7.84 24.10 19.95
C THR A 271 6.63 24.65 19.20
N ALA A 272 6.85 25.09 17.96
CA ALA A 272 5.79 25.59 17.09
C ALA A 272 4.75 24.49 16.79
N ILE A 273 5.19 23.29 16.42
CA ILE A 273 4.26 22.21 16.10
C ILE A 273 3.50 21.70 17.33
N ALA A 274 4.15 21.64 18.50
CA ALA A 274 3.47 21.25 19.73
C ALA A 274 2.35 22.23 20.10
N ALA A 275 2.58 23.53 19.90
CA ALA A 275 1.55 24.56 20.10
C ALA A 275 0.38 24.38 19.12
N ASP A 276 0.62 24.04 17.86
CA ASP A 276 -0.45 23.84 16.88
C ASP A 276 -1.27 22.57 17.15
N ILE A 277 -0.59 21.47 17.51
CA ILE A 277 -1.26 20.21 17.90
C ILE A 277 -2.13 20.45 19.15
N SER A 278 -1.63 21.18 20.15
CA SER A 278 -2.35 21.42 21.40
C SER A 278 -3.69 22.15 21.24
N LYS A 279 -3.88 22.88 20.13
CA LYS A 279 -5.13 23.57 19.80
C LYS A 279 -6.22 22.63 19.26
N GLN A 280 -5.81 21.50 18.68
CA GLN A 280 -6.68 20.63 17.88
C GLN A 280 -6.87 19.25 18.52
N HIS A 281 -5.77 18.64 18.97
CA HIS A 281 -5.76 17.26 19.45
C HIS A 281 -6.19 17.19 20.92
N PHE A 282 -7.22 16.39 21.19
CA PHE A 282 -7.66 16.14 22.56
C PHE A 282 -6.75 15.12 23.22
N ILE A 283 -6.14 15.52 24.34
CA ILE A 283 -5.34 14.64 25.20
C ILE A 283 -6.05 14.56 26.56
N PRO A 284 -6.37 13.34 27.05
CA PRO A 284 -7.02 13.19 28.34
C PRO A 284 -6.06 13.56 29.47
N LYS A 285 -6.60 13.78 30.68
CA LYS A 285 -5.77 14.05 31.87
C LYS A 285 -4.95 12.83 32.30
N GLU A 286 -5.48 11.64 32.05
CA GLU A 286 -4.87 10.35 32.33
C GLU A 286 -5.24 9.38 31.20
N PHE A 287 -4.33 8.49 30.82
CA PHE A 287 -4.61 7.44 29.85
C PHE A 287 -5.39 6.29 30.48
N THR A 288 -6.20 5.62 29.66
CA THR A 288 -6.94 4.40 30.04
C THR A 288 -6.14 3.14 29.72
#